data_AF-A0A1V9YTZ7-F1
#
_entry.id   AF-A0A1V9YTZ7-F1
#
_cell.length_a   1.000
_cell.length_b   1.000
_cell.length_c   1.000
_cell.angle_alpha   90.00
_cell.angle_beta   90.00
_cell.angle_gamma   90.00
#
_symmetry.space_group_name_H-M   'P 1'
#
loop_
_entity.id
_entity.type
_entity.pdbx_description
1 polymer ?
#
loop_
_entity_poly.entity_id
_entity_poly.type
_entity_poly.pdbx_seq_one_letter_code
_entity_poly.pdbx_strand_id
1 'polypeptide(L)'
;MGTDATNLRKVAPDNKPDGTARTYTRNTDSLTKALPTMAMSGTVHNLTPRGMTQRSLPNQPSSKIHPEGAVKPMSPLRRWCVGVLENRRLGALLSVLTIYCLFGDDFRSAFCSKSADDGFFAVAFICLLLFLFEFVVSCFCKPGYLFSFYFYLDIAATLSLIPDIGFIWSPLSGGGTVSSVSQAGSKAGRIIRVVRVIRLVRIVKLIKWKHSTEEKNLVIVESKTGGRMAEMTIRRVVMIVLFLCFVLPAFDGGYNEPFNGFESRGFDTIHQMTTTSTDVTQSPIFLNTFGSWFYYTTDDIVYLDMYNISNTKMNAMFNSFSFPETDVSTAQVAKILPSQSAVLELYRVNELRSITSTGCFNNWNGSDLVVNPVLVSTSCQSVVWFDVATSAKATAITSIYRTLFILAVLLTSSLSFVHVARIIVLNPIERMMATVKQLAESPLGKHLSIDKDQQRFAQDQGFETAVLEATLDKI
;
A
#
# COMPACT_ATOMS: atom_id res chain seq x y z
N MET A 1 -36.04 20.95 -49.89
CA MET A 1 -35.00 20.32 -50.72
C MET A 1 -34.05 19.61 -49.79
N GLY A 2 -33.93 18.30 -49.70
CA GLY A 2 -34.52 17.15 -50.39
C GLY A 2 -33.74 15.93 -49.88
N THR A 3 -34.44 14.80 -49.71
CA THR A 3 -33.95 13.40 -49.83
C THR A 3 -32.76 12.98 -48.92
N ASP A 4 -32.75 11.87 -48.17
CA ASP A 4 -33.30 10.55 -48.45
C ASP A 4 -33.59 9.73 -47.18
N ALA A 5 -34.56 8.83 -47.36
CA ALA A 5 -35.00 7.81 -46.44
C ALA A 5 -34.25 6.48 -46.65
N THR A 6 -34.31 5.57 -45.66
CA THR A 6 -34.58 4.10 -45.73
C THR A 6 -33.86 3.36 -44.59
N ASN A 7 -34.58 2.82 -43.61
CA ASN A 7 -35.19 1.48 -43.54
C ASN A 7 -34.20 0.31 -43.61
N LEU A 8 -33.99 -0.40 -42.50
CA LEU A 8 -33.57 -1.80 -42.49
C LEU A 8 -34.33 -2.59 -41.41
N ARG A 9 -34.58 -3.84 -41.74
CA ARG A 9 -35.79 -4.62 -41.51
C ARG A 9 -35.49 -5.81 -40.60
N LYS A 10 -36.45 -6.16 -39.73
CA LYS A 10 -36.58 -7.45 -39.02
C LYS A 10 -36.52 -8.63 -39.99
N VAL A 11 -35.76 -9.68 -39.65
CA VAL A 11 -35.99 -11.06 -40.13
C VAL A 11 -35.63 -12.10 -39.06
N ALA A 12 -36.65 -12.84 -38.64
CA ALA A 12 -36.72 -14.26 -38.22
C ALA A 12 -38.01 -14.80 -38.93
N PRO A 13 -38.27 -16.11 -39.14
CA PRO A 13 -38.02 -17.24 -38.21
C PRO A 13 -37.80 -18.65 -38.83
N ASP A 14 -37.70 -19.65 -37.93
CA ASP A 14 -38.13 -21.07 -37.97
C ASP A 14 -37.59 -22.10 -38.99
N ASN A 15 -36.95 -23.18 -38.47
CA ASN A 15 -37.60 -24.50 -38.35
C ASN A 15 -36.79 -25.54 -37.52
N LYS A 16 -37.54 -26.26 -36.67
CA LYS A 16 -37.25 -27.47 -35.85
C LYS A 16 -37.99 -28.67 -36.54
N PRO A 17 -38.13 -29.90 -35.99
CA PRO A 17 -37.48 -30.60 -34.85
C PRO A 17 -37.13 -32.10 -35.12
N ASP A 18 -36.44 -32.74 -34.18
CA ASP A 18 -36.80 -34.03 -33.54
C ASP A 18 -35.77 -34.24 -32.39
N GLY A 19 -36.12 -34.39 -31.12
CA GLY A 19 -36.94 -35.46 -30.54
C GLY A 19 -35.97 -36.52 -29.98
N THR A 20 -35.53 -36.48 -28.72
CA THR A 20 -36.24 -37.15 -27.62
C THR A 20 -35.50 -36.97 -26.28
N ALA A 21 -36.28 -36.97 -25.21
CA ALA A 21 -35.93 -36.66 -23.83
C ALA A 21 -35.23 -37.81 -23.08
N ARG A 22 -34.40 -37.48 -22.07
CA ARG A 22 -34.75 -37.66 -20.64
C ARG A 22 -33.55 -37.38 -19.72
N THR A 23 -33.85 -36.61 -18.69
CA THR A 23 -33.11 -36.28 -17.48
C THR A 23 -32.75 -37.54 -16.66
N TYR A 24 -31.62 -37.52 -15.95
CA TYR A 24 -31.54 -38.21 -14.66
C TYR A 24 -30.58 -37.49 -13.70
N THR A 25 -31.07 -37.27 -12.48
CA THR A 25 -30.29 -36.87 -11.32
C THR A 25 -30.38 -37.98 -10.27
N ARG A 26 -29.35 -38.01 -9.41
CA ARG A 26 -29.31 -38.51 -8.01
C ARG A 26 -29.08 -40.01 -7.71
N ASN A 27 -27.94 -40.22 -7.03
CA ASN A 27 -27.70 -40.87 -5.74
C ASN A 27 -27.91 -42.38 -5.47
N THR A 28 -26.92 -42.86 -4.69
CA THR A 28 -26.93 -43.80 -3.54
C THR A 28 -26.89 -45.32 -3.78
N ASP A 29 -25.85 -45.89 -3.16
CA ASP A 29 -25.82 -47.08 -2.32
C ASP A 29 -25.82 -48.51 -2.91
N SER A 30 -24.72 -49.20 -2.57
CA SER A 30 -24.71 -50.48 -1.83
C SER A 30 -24.73 -51.84 -2.56
N LEU A 31 -24.15 -52.81 -1.83
CA LEU A 31 -24.07 -54.27 -1.98
C LEU A 31 -22.94 -54.83 -2.84
N THR A 32 -21.83 -55.36 -2.28
CA THR A 32 -21.61 -56.58 -1.44
C THR A 32 -22.03 -57.92 -2.05
N LYS A 33 -21.06 -58.85 -2.02
CA LYS A 33 -21.11 -60.33 -2.03
C LYS A 33 -21.36 -61.05 -3.37
N ALA A 34 -20.34 -61.80 -3.82
CA ALA A 34 -20.36 -63.27 -3.82
C ALA A 34 -18.97 -63.88 -4.20
N LEU A 35 -18.64 -64.97 -3.50
CA LEU A 35 -17.49 -65.91 -3.57
C LEU A 35 -17.40 -66.69 -4.93
N PRO A 36 -16.42 -67.62 -5.19
CA PRO A 36 -15.56 -68.34 -4.24
C PRO A 36 -14.06 -68.55 -4.59
N THR A 37 -13.35 -68.90 -3.51
CA THR A 37 -12.05 -69.55 -3.37
C THR A 37 -12.03 -71.01 -3.82
N MET A 38 -10.94 -71.44 -4.48
CA MET A 38 -10.45 -72.83 -4.43
C MET A 38 -8.99 -72.84 -3.99
N ALA A 39 -8.69 -73.70 -3.02
CA ALA A 39 -7.39 -73.94 -2.43
C ALA A 39 -6.63 -75.04 -3.20
N MET A 40 -5.30 -74.96 -3.25
CA MET A 40 -4.45 -76.14 -3.36
C MET A 40 -3.26 -76.05 -2.42
N SER A 41 -3.13 -77.13 -1.64
CA SER A 41 -2.09 -77.46 -0.69
C SER A 41 -0.91 -78.14 -1.41
N GLY A 42 0.32 -77.87 -0.99
CA GLY A 42 1.52 -78.47 -1.53
C GLY A 42 2.75 -78.19 -0.66
N THR A 43 2.93 -79.02 0.36
CA THR A 43 4.08 -79.04 1.28
C THR A 43 5.32 -79.60 0.58
N VAL A 44 6.47 -78.90 0.63
CA VAL A 44 7.78 -79.48 0.29
C VAL A 44 8.86 -78.98 1.26
N HIS A 45 9.70 -79.93 1.68
CA HIS A 45 10.66 -79.95 2.78
C HIS A 45 11.85 -78.97 2.68
N ASN A 46 12.31 -78.53 3.86
CA ASN A 46 13.64 -77.97 4.11
C ASN A 46 14.70 -79.08 4.15
N LEU A 47 15.74 -79.00 3.31
CA LEU A 47 17.02 -79.67 3.50
C LEU A 47 18.16 -78.78 2.98
N THR A 48 18.98 -78.27 3.91
CA THR A 48 20.31 -77.70 3.63
C THR A 48 21.34 -78.80 3.39
N PRO A 49 22.41 -78.52 2.63
CA PRO A 49 23.73 -78.78 3.18
C PRO A 49 24.73 -77.63 3.00
N ARG A 50 25.56 -77.49 4.05
CA ARG A 50 26.80 -76.70 4.13
C ARG A 50 27.86 -77.22 3.15
N GLY A 51 28.61 -76.32 2.49
CA GLY A 51 29.87 -76.66 1.83
C GLY A 51 30.54 -75.55 1.00
N MET A 52 31.56 -74.92 1.58
CA MET A 52 32.78 -74.34 0.98
C MET A 52 32.77 -73.29 -0.16
N THR A 53 33.16 -72.08 0.25
CA THR A 53 34.20 -71.18 -0.34
C THR A 53 34.08 -70.70 -1.79
N GLN A 54 33.75 -69.42 -1.96
CA GLN A 54 34.35 -68.61 -3.03
C GLN A 54 34.60 -67.15 -2.57
N ARG A 55 35.86 -66.92 -2.20
CA ARG A 55 36.70 -65.72 -2.44
C ARG A 55 35.97 -64.37 -2.62
N SER A 56 35.95 -63.57 -1.56
CA SER A 56 35.62 -62.14 -1.61
C SER A 56 36.65 -61.37 -2.44
N LEU A 57 36.18 -60.72 -3.50
CA LEU A 57 36.89 -59.64 -4.19
C LEU A 57 36.83 -58.36 -3.33
N PRO A 58 37.88 -57.54 -3.30
CA PRO A 58 37.97 -56.40 -2.40
C PRO A 58 36.94 -55.32 -2.75
N ASN A 59 36.29 -54.81 -1.70
CA ASN A 59 35.40 -53.66 -1.67
C ASN A 59 35.94 -52.51 -2.54
N GLN A 60 35.21 -52.20 -3.60
CA GLN A 60 35.24 -50.87 -4.21
C GLN A 60 34.61 -49.90 -3.19
N PRO A 61 35.21 -48.72 -2.94
CA PRO A 61 34.73 -47.83 -1.89
C PRO A 61 33.33 -47.33 -2.25
N SER A 62 32.34 -47.72 -1.43
CA SER A 62 31.04 -47.05 -1.34
C SER A 62 31.30 -45.55 -1.25
N SER A 63 30.94 -44.84 -2.32
CA SER A 63 30.80 -43.40 -2.27
C SER A 63 29.86 -43.11 -1.11
N LYS A 64 30.39 -42.44 -0.09
CA LYS A 64 29.61 -41.93 1.02
C LYS A 64 28.61 -40.95 0.43
N ILE A 65 27.39 -41.42 0.17
CA ILE A 65 26.24 -40.56 0.06
C ILE A 65 26.09 -39.96 1.44
N HIS A 66 26.61 -38.75 1.62
CA HIS A 66 26.26 -37.93 2.77
C HIS A 66 24.73 -37.76 2.74
N PRO A 67 23.98 -38.24 3.74
CA PRO A 67 22.58 -37.87 3.83
C PRO A 67 22.53 -36.36 4.06
N GLU A 68 22.16 -35.62 3.02
CA GLU A 68 21.88 -34.20 3.10
C GLU A 68 20.79 -33.97 4.16
N GLY A 69 21.13 -33.17 5.17
CA GLY A 69 20.17 -32.43 5.98
C GLY A 69 19.41 -33.23 7.03
N ALA A 70 20.07 -33.60 8.12
CA ALA A 70 19.38 -33.82 9.39
C ALA A 70 18.71 -32.50 9.82
N VAL A 71 17.44 -32.33 9.48
CA VAL A 71 16.59 -31.21 9.92
C VAL A 71 16.55 -31.25 11.45
N LYS A 72 17.16 -30.27 12.13
CA LYS A 72 17.09 -30.15 13.59
C LYS A 72 15.62 -30.26 14.04
N PRO A 73 15.29 -31.11 15.03
CA PRO A 73 13.92 -31.31 15.45
C PRO A 73 13.31 -29.99 15.91
N MET A 74 12.25 -29.59 15.23
CA MET A 74 11.56 -28.33 15.48
C MET A 74 10.87 -28.40 16.85
N SER A 75 11.09 -27.40 17.73
CA SER A 75 10.48 -27.35 19.07
C SER A 75 8.94 -27.40 18.99
N PRO A 76 8.24 -27.96 20.00
CA PRO A 76 6.78 -28.11 19.95
C PRO A 76 6.07 -26.76 19.80
N LEU A 77 6.55 -25.72 20.48
CA LEU A 77 6.06 -24.35 20.33
C LEU A 77 6.22 -23.84 18.88
N ARG A 78 7.37 -24.10 18.26
CA ARG A 78 7.63 -23.70 16.87
C ARG A 78 6.74 -24.43 15.88
N ARG A 79 6.43 -25.72 16.11
CA ARG A 79 5.48 -26.47 15.27
C ARG A 79 4.07 -25.89 15.34
N TRP A 80 3.60 -25.57 16.54
CA TRP A 80 2.28 -24.97 16.74
C TRP A 80 2.19 -23.60 16.06
N CYS A 81 3.18 -22.73 16.28
CA CYS A 81 3.19 -21.40 15.68
C CYS A 81 3.29 -21.42 14.14
N VAL A 82 4.02 -22.38 13.56
CA VAL A 82 4.02 -22.60 12.10
C VAL A 82 2.62 -23.00 11.61
N GLY A 83 1.93 -23.88 12.33
CA GLY A 83 0.54 -24.26 12.00
C GLY A 83 -0.44 -23.09 12.04
N VAL A 84 -0.27 -22.15 12.98
CA VAL A 84 -1.08 -20.92 13.03
C VAL A 84 -0.81 -20.03 11.82
N LEU A 85 0.46 -19.86 11.43
CA LEU A 85 0.85 -18.99 10.32
C LEU A 85 0.45 -19.54 8.95
N GLU A 86 0.46 -20.87 8.78
CA GLU A 86 0.08 -21.54 7.54
C GLU A 86 -1.44 -21.66 7.34
N ASN A 87 -2.23 -21.23 8.33
CA ASN A 87 -3.67 -21.26 8.22
C ASN A 87 -4.16 -20.33 7.10
N ARG A 88 -4.76 -20.92 6.06
CA ARG A 88 -5.26 -20.20 4.88
C ARG A 88 -6.25 -19.09 5.23
N ARG A 89 -7.04 -19.27 6.30
CA ARG A 89 -8.00 -18.27 6.77
C ARG A 89 -7.30 -17.04 7.34
N LEU A 90 -6.24 -17.24 8.12
CA LEU A 90 -5.44 -16.15 8.67
C LEU A 90 -4.73 -15.39 7.54
N GLY A 91 -4.14 -16.11 6.58
CA GLY A 91 -3.53 -15.48 5.41
C GLY A 91 -4.52 -14.65 4.57
N ALA A 92 -5.72 -15.18 4.33
CA ALA A 92 -6.76 -14.43 3.61
C ALA A 92 -7.24 -13.19 4.40
N LEU A 93 -7.44 -13.34 5.71
CA LEU A 93 -7.83 -12.23 6.59
C LEU A 93 -6.76 -11.13 6.60
N LEU A 94 -5.48 -11.48 6.76
CA LEU A 94 -4.38 -10.53 6.72
C LEU A 94 -4.31 -9.80 5.37
N SER A 95 -4.54 -10.50 4.24
CA SER A 95 -4.63 -9.86 2.93
C SER A 95 -5.77 -8.83 2.85
N VAL A 96 -6.97 -9.16 3.34
CA VAL A 96 -8.08 -8.19 3.37
C VAL A 96 -7.74 -6.99 4.26
N LEU A 97 -7.14 -7.22 5.43
CA LEU A 97 -6.70 -6.14 6.31
C LEU A 97 -5.59 -5.29 5.69
N THR A 98 -4.69 -5.87 4.87
CA THR A 98 -3.68 -5.07 4.16
C THR A 98 -4.30 -4.15 3.13
N ILE A 99 -5.36 -4.56 2.45
CA ILE A 99 -6.12 -3.71 1.52
C ILE A 99 -6.78 -2.57 2.28
N TYR A 100 -7.42 -2.87 3.42
CA TYR A 100 -7.98 -1.84 4.31
C TYR A 100 -6.89 -0.86 4.74
N CYS A 101 -5.74 -1.33 5.22
CA CYS A 101 -4.65 -0.45 5.67
C CYS A 101 -4.00 0.34 4.52
N LEU A 102 -4.23 -0.03 3.26
CA LEU A 102 -3.73 0.70 2.11
C LEU A 102 -4.59 1.93 1.79
N PHE A 103 -5.92 1.80 1.92
CA PHE A 103 -6.88 2.84 1.52
C PHE A 103 -7.64 3.49 2.67
N GLY A 104 -7.67 2.87 3.85
CA GLY A 104 -8.60 3.19 4.94
C GLY A 104 -8.45 4.63 5.46
N ASP A 105 -7.23 5.11 5.68
CA ASP A 105 -7.00 6.49 6.14
C ASP A 105 -7.42 7.53 5.09
N ASP A 106 -7.05 7.30 3.82
CA ASP A 106 -7.41 8.22 2.74
C ASP A 106 -8.94 8.23 2.50
N PHE A 107 -9.58 7.06 2.60
CA PHE A 107 -11.05 6.94 2.49
C PHE A 107 -11.76 7.68 3.62
N ARG A 108 -11.29 7.51 4.87
CA ARG A 108 -11.80 8.24 6.03
C ARG A 108 -11.69 9.75 5.83
N SER A 109 -10.53 10.23 5.38
CA SER A 109 -10.29 11.67 5.17
C SER A 109 -11.05 12.25 3.98
N ALA A 110 -11.36 11.45 2.96
CA ALA A 110 -12.06 11.91 1.76
C ALA A 110 -13.59 11.93 1.92
N PHE A 111 -14.17 10.88 2.53
CA PHE A 111 -15.62 10.65 2.49
C PHE A 111 -16.31 10.72 3.85
N CYS A 112 -15.59 10.51 4.96
CA CYS A 112 -16.20 10.44 6.27
C CYS A 112 -16.10 11.78 7.02
N SER A 113 -17.12 12.08 7.83
CA SER A 113 -17.07 13.15 8.80
C SER A 113 -16.18 12.77 9.98
N LYS A 114 -15.75 13.77 10.75
CA LYS A 114 -14.84 13.60 11.87
C LYS A 114 -15.35 12.67 12.96
N SER A 115 -16.66 12.63 13.20
CA SER A 115 -17.25 11.74 14.22
C SER A 115 -16.97 10.26 13.99
N ALA A 116 -16.69 9.83 12.75
CA ALA A 116 -16.35 8.46 12.44
C ALA A 116 -14.88 8.09 12.74
N ASP A 117 -14.01 9.08 12.99
CA ASP A 117 -12.56 8.90 13.06
C ASP A 117 -12.14 7.87 14.11
N ASP A 118 -12.75 7.90 15.30
CA ASP A 118 -12.45 6.98 16.39
C ASP A 118 -12.67 5.51 15.99
N GLY A 119 -13.72 5.24 15.20
CA GLY A 119 -13.99 3.91 14.66
C GLY A 119 -12.92 3.44 13.70
N PHE A 120 -12.47 4.30 12.78
CA PHE A 120 -11.38 3.97 11.86
C PHE A 120 -10.05 3.77 12.61
N PHE A 121 -9.75 4.59 13.62
CA PHE A 121 -8.54 4.43 14.43
C PHE A 121 -8.57 3.12 15.24
N ALA A 122 -9.72 2.71 15.77
CA ALA A 122 -9.86 1.43 16.45
C ALA A 122 -9.60 0.24 15.51
N VAL A 123 -10.16 0.26 14.30
CA VAL A 123 -9.92 -0.79 13.30
C VAL A 123 -8.45 -0.81 12.87
N ALA A 124 -7.84 0.35 12.62
CA ALA A 124 -6.42 0.45 12.28
C ALA A 124 -5.52 -0.09 13.40
N PHE A 125 -5.88 0.15 14.67
CA PHE A 125 -5.15 -0.40 15.81
C PHE A 125 -5.27 -1.92 15.92
N ILE A 126 -6.45 -2.48 15.67
CA ILE A 126 -6.62 -3.95 15.59
C ILE A 126 -5.74 -4.53 14.47
N CYS A 127 -5.69 -3.87 13.31
CA CYS A 127 -4.81 -4.27 12.21
C CYS A 127 -3.33 -4.23 12.62
N LEU A 128 -2.91 -3.20 13.35
CA LEU A 128 -1.55 -3.09 13.88
C LEU A 128 -1.22 -4.27 14.79
N LEU A 129 -2.11 -4.64 15.72
CA LEU A 129 -1.89 -5.79 16.61
C LEU A 129 -1.78 -7.10 15.84
N LEU A 130 -2.63 -7.33 14.83
CA LEU A 130 -2.60 -8.54 14.02
C LEU A 130 -1.34 -8.63 13.15
N PHE A 131 -0.87 -7.53 12.57
CA PHE A 131 0.39 -7.51 11.82
C PHE A 131 1.61 -7.63 12.73
N LEU A 132 1.58 -7.02 13.92
CA LEU A 132 2.63 -7.18 14.91
C LEU A 132 2.71 -8.64 15.37
N PHE A 133 1.57 -9.29 15.62
CA PHE A 133 1.51 -10.71 15.94
C PHE A 133 2.11 -11.56 14.81
N GLU A 134 1.69 -11.34 13.55
CA GLU A 134 2.24 -12.05 12.38
C GLU A 134 3.77 -11.88 12.29
N PHE A 135 4.27 -10.67 12.52
CA PHE A 135 5.69 -10.33 12.47
C PHE A 135 6.48 -11.04 13.58
N VAL A 136 6.02 -10.96 14.83
CA VAL A 136 6.67 -11.59 15.98
C VAL A 136 6.69 -13.11 15.83
N VAL A 137 5.56 -13.72 15.45
CA VAL A 137 5.49 -15.16 15.19
C VAL A 137 6.42 -15.55 14.05
N SER A 138 6.50 -14.76 12.97
CA SER A 138 7.42 -15.01 11.86
C SER A 138 8.90 -14.97 12.29
N CYS A 139 9.27 -14.08 13.22
CA CYS A 139 10.62 -14.01 13.78
C CYS A 139 11.02 -15.29 14.53
N PHE A 140 10.11 -15.89 15.28
CA PHE A 140 10.39 -17.11 16.04
C PHE A 140 10.33 -18.39 15.21
N CYS A 141 9.51 -18.41 14.16
CA CYS A 141 9.14 -19.66 13.48
C CYS A 141 9.96 -19.96 12.23
N LYS A 142 10.28 -18.91 11.46
CA LYS A 142 10.96 -19.06 10.17
C LYS A 142 12.49 -19.01 10.37
N PRO A 143 13.20 -20.12 10.10
CA PRO A 143 14.65 -20.14 10.25
C PRO A 143 15.28 -19.22 9.20
N GLY A 144 16.17 -18.32 9.61
CA GLY A 144 16.80 -17.36 8.70
C GLY A 144 15.91 -16.18 8.27
N TYR A 145 14.77 -15.95 8.95
CA TYR A 145 13.94 -14.78 8.69
C TYR A 145 14.52 -13.50 9.29
N LEU A 146 15.15 -13.56 10.47
CA LEU A 146 15.82 -12.41 11.08
C LEU A 146 16.87 -11.83 10.12
N PHE A 147 16.87 -10.50 9.95
CA PHE A 147 17.70 -9.76 8.99
C PHE A 147 17.52 -10.15 7.51
N SER A 148 16.50 -10.96 7.19
CA SER A 148 16.14 -11.20 5.81
C SER A 148 15.47 -9.96 5.20
N PHE A 149 15.45 -9.89 3.88
CA PHE A 149 14.71 -8.86 3.14
C PHE A 149 13.24 -8.75 3.59
N TYR A 150 12.57 -9.89 3.80
CA TYR A 150 11.16 -9.92 4.20
C TYR A 150 10.94 -9.42 5.63
N PHE A 151 11.91 -9.58 6.52
CA PHE A 151 11.87 -9.01 7.87
C PHE A 151 11.81 -7.48 7.83
N TYR A 152 12.65 -6.85 6.99
CA TYR A 152 12.64 -5.40 6.81
C TYR A 152 11.34 -4.88 6.18
N LEU A 153 10.71 -5.66 5.31
CA LEU A 153 9.41 -5.28 4.75
C LEU A 153 8.28 -5.35 5.77
N ASP A 154 8.25 -6.41 6.58
CA ASP A 154 7.19 -6.59 7.57
C ASP A 154 7.30 -5.57 8.71
N ILE A 155 8.51 -5.20 9.13
CA ILE A 155 8.72 -4.11 10.11
C ILE A 155 8.36 -2.74 9.53
N ALA A 156 8.74 -2.43 8.29
CA ALA A 156 8.35 -1.17 7.64
C ALA A 156 6.82 -1.08 7.43
N ALA A 157 6.20 -2.21 7.06
CA ALA A 157 4.76 -2.33 6.87
C ALA A 157 3.99 -2.13 8.19
N THR A 158 4.46 -2.67 9.31
CA THR A 158 3.83 -2.52 10.64
C THR A 158 4.04 -1.12 11.21
N LEU A 159 5.27 -0.60 11.19
CA LEU A 159 5.58 0.74 11.74
C LEU A 159 4.87 1.87 10.99
N SER A 160 4.59 1.69 9.70
CA SER A 160 3.86 2.70 8.93
C SER A 160 2.40 2.86 9.36
N LEU A 161 1.80 1.94 10.15
CA LEU A 161 0.42 2.12 10.65
C LEU A 161 0.37 3.10 11.83
N ILE A 162 1.50 3.30 12.51
CA ILE A 162 1.55 4.12 13.73
C ILE A 162 1.02 5.54 13.49
N PRO A 163 1.41 6.25 12.41
CA PRO A 163 0.93 7.61 12.17
C PRO A 163 -0.53 7.67 11.68
N ASP A 164 -1.06 6.56 11.16
CA ASP A 164 -2.46 6.46 10.72
C ASP A 164 -3.41 6.36 11.94
N ILE A 165 -2.89 6.05 13.13
CA ILE A 165 -3.68 5.87 14.37
C ILE A 165 -3.65 7.18 15.17
N GLY A 166 -4.75 7.94 15.11
CA GLY A 166 -4.84 9.27 15.68
C GLY A 166 -4.52 9.37 17.18
N PHE A 167 -4.97 8.42 18.00
CA PHE A 167 -4.71 8.45 19.44
C PHE A 167 -3.26 8.08 19.83
N ILE A 168 -2.51 7.39 18.95
CA ILE A 168 -1.07 7.13 19.15
C ILE A 168 -0.26 8.31 18.60
N TRP A 169 -0.63 8.78 17.41
CA TRP A 169 0.10 9.80 16.68
C TRP A 169 -0.08 11.19 17.29
N SER A 170 -1.31 11.56 17.70
CA SER A 170 -1.62 12.90 18.21
C SER A 170 -0.72 13.27 19.40
N PRO A 171 -0.61 12.49 20.49
CA PRO A 171 0.30 12.81 21.60
C PRO A 171 1.76 12.88 21.18
N LEU A 172 2.20 12.00 20.27
CA LEU A 172 3.58 11.95 19.80
C LEU A 172 3.97 13.18 18.96
N SER A 173 3.02 13.72 18.20
CA SER A 173 3.22 14.92 17.38
C SER A 173 2.97 16.24 18.11
N GLY A 174 2.62 16.21 19.40
CA GLY A 174 2.16 17.39 20.16
C GLY A 174 0.68 17.66 19.91
N GLY A 175 -0.18 16.79 20.43
CA GLY A 175 -1.61 16.75 20.13
C GLY A 175 -2.32 18.09 20.38
N GLY A 176 -3.11 18.54 19.39
CA GLY A 176 -3.87 19.79 19.44
C GLY A 176 -3.14 21.01 18.88
N THR A 177 -1.84 20.92 18.59
CA THR A 177 -1.11 22.02 17.94
C THR A 177 -1.37 22.00 16.43
N VAL A 178 -2.18 22.94 15.93
CA VAL A 178 -2.27 23.18 14.48
C VAL A 178 -0.91 23.71 14.03
N SER A 179 -0.29 23.05 13.05
CA SER A 179 1.05 23.42 12.61
C SER A 179 1.03 24.81 11.97
N SER A 180 1.80 25.74 12.56
CA SER A 180 1.94 27.09 12.02
C SER A 180 2.84 27.11 10.81
N VAL A 181 2.33 27.70 9.72
CA VAL A 181 3.06 27.88 8.47
C VAL A 181 4.29 28.79 8.66
N SER A 182 4.26 29.71 9.65
CA SER A 182 5.25 30.79 9.80
C SER A 182 6.56 30.42 10.50
N GLN A 183 6.59 29.40 11.36
CA GLN A 183 7.83 28.94 12.01
C GLN A 183 8.09 27.44 11.89
N ALA A 184 7.06 26.66 11.51
CA ALA A 184 7.11 25.21 11.45
C ALA A 184 6.52 24.67 10.15
N GLY A 185 6.62 25.44 9.06
CA GLY A 185 6.38 24.94 7.72
C GLY A 185 7.18 23.65 7.51
N SER A 186 6.45 22.54 7.36
CA SER A 186 6.78 21.31 6.64
C SER A 186 7.17 20.02 7.38
N LYS A 187 7.67 19.99 8.63
CA LYS A 187 8.20 18.70 9.16
C LYS A 187 7.12 17.63 9.37
N ALA A 188 6.00 17.96 10.01
CA ALA A 188 4.92 17.01 10.27
C ALA A 188 4.21 16.58 8.97
N GLY A 189 3.88 17.54 8.09
CA GLY A 189 3.29 17.26 6.77
C GLY A 189 4.20 16.45 5.86
N ARG A 190 5.52 16.69 5.88
CA ARG A 190 6.54 15.89 5.17
C ARG A 190 6.52 14.45 5.64
N ILE A 191 6.57 14.25 6.96
CA ILE A 191 6.60 12.92 7.56
C ILE A 191 5.31 12.16 7.21
N ILE A 192 4.13 12.78 7.30
CA ILE A 192 2.86 12.15 6.92
C ILE A 192 2.88 11.72 5.45
N ARG A 193 3.36 12.56 4.52
CA ARG A 193 3.49 12.21 3.10
C ARG A 193 4.48 11.07 2.86
N VAL A 194 5.60 11.03 3.58
CA VAL A 194 6.59 9.94 3.51
C VAL A 194 6.01 8.64 4.06
N VAL A 195 5.33 8.68 5.20
CA VAL A 195 4.65 7.52 5.79
C VAL A 195 3.63 6.93 4.81
N ARG A 196 2.89 7.79 4.09
CA ARG A 196 1.94 7.39 3.03
C ARG A 196 2.61 6.69 1.84
N VAL A 197 3.90 6.90 1.58
CA VAL A 197 4.67 6.12 0.59
C VAL A 197 5.17 4.83 1.21
N ILE A 198 5.65 4.85 2.46
CA ILE A 198 6.12 3.64 3.15
C ILE A 198 5.00 2.61 3.29
N ARG A 199 3.74 3.02 3.49
CA ARG A 199 2.60 2.08 3.48
C ARG A 199 2.42 1.36 2.14
N LEU A 200 2.93 1.86 1.00
CA LEU A 200 2.91 1.13 -0.28
C LEU A 200 3.75 -0.15 -0.21
N VAL A 201 4.75 -0.23 0.67
CA VAL A 201 5.53 -1.45 0.92
C VAL A 201 4.61 -2.62 1.33
N ARG A 202 3.44 -2.34 1.92
CA ARG A 202 2.44 -3.36 2.29
C ARG A 202 1.92 -4.13 1.07
N ILE A 203 1.98 -3.56 -0.14
CA ILE A 203 1.58 -4.23 -1.38
C ILE A 203 2.37 -5.52 -1.63
N VAL A 204 3.61 -5.58 -1.13
CA VAL A 204 4.46 -6.75 -1.30
C VAL A 204 3.90 -7.95 -0.55
N LYS A 205 3.18 -7.73 0.57
CA LYS A 205 2.45 -8.80 1.26
C LYS A 205 1.34 -9.40 0.39
N LEU A 206 0.62 -8.58 -0.36
CA LEU A 206 -0.42 -9.06 -1.29
C LEU A 206 0.16 -9.87 -2.45
N ILE A 207 1.27 -9.40 -3.03
CA ILE A 207 1.97 -10.11 -4.12
C ILE A 207 2.46 -11.48 -3.63
N LYS A 208 3.00 -11.54 -2.39
CA LYS A 208 3.45 -12.79 -1.77
C LYS A 208 2.32 -13.81 -1.59
N TRP A 209 1.11 -13.37 -1.24
CA TRP A 209 -0.05 -14.25 -1.11
C TRP A 209 -0.47 -14.86 -2.45
N LYS A 210 -0.47 -14.05 -3.52
CA LYS A 210 -0.81 -14.54 -4.86
C LYS A 210 0.20 -15.56 -5.37
N HIS A 211 1.51 -15.27 -5.27
CA HIS A 211 2.55 -16.19 -5.72
C HIS A 211 2.56 -17.50 -4.94
N SER A 212 2.32 -17.46 -3.62
CA SER A 212 2.23 -18.66 -2.78
C SER A 212 0.97 -19.50 -3.05
N THR A 213 -0.07 -18.90 -3.67
CA THR A 213 -1.29 -19.60 -4.11
C THR A 213 -1.14 -20.19 -5.51
N GLU A 214 -0.42 -19.52 -6.41
CA GLU A 214 -0.07 -20.03 -7.75
C GLU A 214 0.96 -21.18 -7.68
N GLU A 215 1.98 -21.09 -6.82
CA GLU A 215 2.96 -22.18 -6.58
C GLU A 215 2.29 -23.50 -6.14
N LYS A 216 1.18 -23.43 -5.41
CA LYS A 216 0.46 -24.63 -4.93
C LYS A 216 -0.41 -25.30 -6.00
N ASN A 217 -0.76 -24.60 -7.07
CA ASN A 217 -1.59 -25.14 -8.16
C ASN A 217 -0.75 -25.57 -9.38
N LEU A 218 0.51 -25.14 -9.47
CA LEU A 218 1.45 -25.57 -10.51
C LEU A 218 2.36 -26.68 -9.97
N VAL A 219 1.84 -27.91 -9.89
CA VAL A 219 2.67 -29.12 -9.81
C VAL A 219 3.12 -29.48 -11.23
N ILE A 220 4.02 -28.69 -11.79
CA ILE A 220 4.89 -29.07 -12.89
C ILE A 220 6.28 -28.65 -12.45
N VAL A 221 7.27 -29.51 -12.65
CA VAL A 221 8.62 -29.38 -12.12
C VAL A 221 9.29 -28.12 -12.69
N GLU A 222 9.04 -26.95 -12.10
CA GLU A 222 9.77 -25.74 -12.42
C GLU A 222 11.25 -25.97 -12.02
N SER A 223 12.18 -25.50 -12.87
CA SER A 223 13.59 -25.50 -12.49
C SER A 223 13.76 -24.60 -11.25
N LYS A 224 14.38 -25.13 -10.19
CA LYS A 224 14.67 -24.38 -8.95
C LYS A 224 15.37 -23.03 -9.20
N THR A 225 16.01 -22.87 -10.35
CA THR A 225 16.74 -21.68 -10.79
C THR A 225 15.82 -20.65 -11.48
N GLY A 226 14.87 -21.07 -12.32
CA GLY A 226 13.97 -20.15 -13.02
C GLY A 226 12.95 -19.47 -12.10
N GLY A 227 12.33 -20.22 -11.18
CA GLY A 227 11.43 -19.65 -10.17
C GLY A 227 12.16 -18.67 -9.23
N ARG A 228 13.40 -19.00 -8.84
CA ARG A 228 14.25 -18.09 -8.04
C ARG A 228 14.69 -16.84 -8.79
N MET A 229 15.01 -16.94 -10.08
CA MET A 229 15.32 -15.78 -10.92
C MET A 229 14.10 -14.85 -11.06
N ALA A 230 12.91 -15.43 -11.24
CA ALA A 230 11.67 -14.67 -11.30
C ALA A 230 11.40 -13.94 -9.98
N GLU A 231 11.50 -14.64 -8.83
CA GLU A 231 11.32 -14.05 -7.50
C GLU A 231 12.33 -12.92 -7.23
N MET A 232 13.62 -13.12 -7.56
CA MET A 232 14.64 -12.10 -7.38
C MET A 232 14.38 -10.86 -8.23
N THR A 233 13.86 -11.03 -9.44
CA THR A 233 13.63 -9.91 -10.34
C THR A 233 12.37 -9.13 -9.97
N ILE A 234 11.27 -9.82 -9.60
CA ILE A 234 10.06 -9.18 -9.06
C ILE A 234 10.44 -8.32 -7.84
N ARG A 235 11.27 -8.85 -6.96
CA ARG A 235 11.76 -8.12 -5.78
C ARG A 235 12.50 -6.82 -6.16
N ARG A 236 13.38 -6.88 -7.18
CA ARG A 236 14.14 -5.72 -7.67
C ARG A 236 13.22 -4.69 -8.32
N VAL A 237 12.27 -5.12 -9.14
CA VAL A 237 11.30 -4.24 -9.82
C VAL A 237 10.45 -3.50 -8.79
N VAL A 238 9.88 -4.22 -7.82
CA VAL A 238 9.10 -3.62 -6.74
C VAL A 238 9.93 -2.59 -5.97
N MET A 239 11.19 -2.91 -5.65
CA MET A 239 12.08 -1.99 -4.95
C MET A 239 12.38 -0.72 -5.76
N ILE A 240 12.61 -0.84 -7.06
CA ILE A 240 12.84 0.30 -7.95
C ILE A 240 11.58 1.18 -8.03
N VAL A 241 10.41 0.59 -8.18
CA VAL A 241 9.15 1.34 -8.25
C VAL A 241 8.84 2.03 -6.92
N LEU A 242 9.04 1.36 -5.80
CA LEU A 242 8.89 1.96 -4.47
C LEU A 242 9.89 3.10 -4.25
N PHE A 243 11.14 2.92 -4.67
CA PHE A 243 12.17 3.97 -4.63
C PHE A 243 11.77 5.18 -5.49
N LEU A 244 11.32 4.95 -6.72
CA LEU A 244 10.83 6.03 -7.60
C LEU A 244 9.65 6.76 -6.95
N CYS A 245 8.70 6.04 -6.36
CA CYS A 245 7.56 6.64 -5.66
C CYS A 245 7.97 7.49 -4.46
N PHE A 246 9.07 7.15 -3.79
CA PHE A 246 9.66 7.93 -2.70
C PHE A 246 10.35 9.20 -3.20
N VAL A 247 11.00 9.10 -4.36
CA VAL A 247 11.80 10.16 -4.96
C VAL A 247 10.93 11.21 -5.69
N LEU A 248 9.81 10.80 -6.31
CA LEU A 248 8.93 11.71 -7.05
C LEU A 248 8.40 12.90 -6.21
N PRO A 249 7.88 12.73 -4.98
CA PRO A 249 7.47 13.85 -4.14
C PRO A 249 8.59 14.86 -3.83
N ALA A 250 9.85 14.44 -3.87
CA ALA A 250 10.98 15.34 -3.66
C ALA A 250 11.26 16.22 -4.89
N PHE A 251 10.93 15.74 -6.10
CA PHE A 251 11.14 16.45 -7.36
C PHE A 251 9.95 17.32 -7.80
N ASP A 252 8.73 17.02 -7.36
CA ASP A 252 7.48 17.69 -7.76
C ASP A 252 7.28 19.08 -7.10
N GLY A 253 8.35 19.88 -6.97
CA GLY A 253 8.31 21.21 -6.34
C GLY A 253 8.54 21.20 -4.82
N GLY A 254 8.86 20.05 -4.24
CA GLY A 254 9.19 19.88 -2.84
C GLY A 254 7.98 19.94 -1.89
N TYR A 255 8.21 19.64 -0.62
CA TYR A 255 7.16 19.49 0.40
C TYR A 255 6.68 20.82 1.01
N ASN A 256 6.77 21.91 0.27
CA ASN A 256 6.34 23.22 0.76
C ASN A 256 4.92 23.44 0.25
N GLU A 257 3.98 23.68 1.17
CA GLU A 257 2.65 24.12 0.76
C GLU A 257 2.76 25.49 0.09
N PRO A 258 1.97 25.76 -0.97
CA PRO A 258 1.96 27.06 -1.62
C PRO A 258 1.63 28.12 -0.56
N PHE A 259 2.63 28.95 -0.26
CA PHE A 259 2.54 29.95 0.79
C PHE A 259 1.80 31.16 0.25
N ASN A 260 0.61 31.46 0.79
CA ASN A 260 -0.09 32.69 0.47
C ASN A 260 0.62 33.87 1.15
N GLY A 261 1.48 34.55 0.38
CA GLY A 261 2.25 35.69 0.84
C GLY A 261 1.39 36.88 1.29
N PHE A 262 0.17 36.99 0.75
CA PHE A 262 -0.78 38.02 1.15
C PHE A 262 -1.31 37.76 2.56
N GLU A 263 -1.80 36.55 2.83
CA GLU A 263 -2.38 36.20 4.13
C GLU A 263 -1.35 36.27 5.25
N SER A 264 -0.16 35.71 5.02
CA SER A 264 0.92 35.66 6.01
C SER A 264 1.50 37.04 6.31
N ARG A 265 1.97 37.78 5.29
CA ARG A 265 2.55 39.12 5.50
C ARG A 265 1.50 40.13 5.93
N GLY A 266 0.26 39.99 5.44
CA GLY A 266 -0.86 40.79 5.89
C GLY A 266 -1.15 40.57 7.39
N PHE A 267 -1.15 39.31 7.83
CA PHE A 267 -1.34 38.98 9.25
C PHE A 267 -0.17 39.45 10.13
N ASP A 268 1.07 39.32 9.64
CA ASP A 268 2.24 39.88 10.33
C ASP A 268 2.14 41.40 10.49
N THR A 269 1.65 42.10 9.47
CA THR A 269 1.44 43.55 9.50
C THR A 269 0.36 43.93 10.51
N ILE A 270 -0.75 43.19 10.55
CA ILE A 270 -1.83 43.38 11.53
C ILE A 270 -1.30 43.13 12.94
N HIS A 271 -0.58 42.04 13.17
CA HIS A 271 0.03 41.71 14.46
C HIS A 271 0.94 42.83 14.97
N GLN A 272 1.79 43.39 14.10
CA GLN A 272 2.64 44.52 14.47
C GLN A 272 1.84 45.73 14.98
N MET A 273 0.70 46.05 14.33
CA MET A 273 -0.17 47.13 14.80
C MET A 273 -0.74 46.83 16.19
N THR A 274 -1.20 45.59 16.45
CA THR A 274 -1.82 45.23 17.73
C THR A 274 -0.86 45.15 18.91
N THR A 275 0.45 45.11 18.66
CA THR A 275 1.47 45.08 19.73
C THR A 275 1.67 46.41 20.44
N THR A 276 1.09 47.50 19.92
CA THR A 276 1.08 48.80 20.59
C THR A 276 0.17 48.81 21.81
N SER A 277 0.44 49.73 22.76
CA SER A 277 -0.33 49.86 24.00
C SER A 277 -1.69 50.54 23.82
N THR A 278 -1.92 51.21 22.68
CA THR A 278 -3.15 51.92 22.36
C THR A 278 -4.22 50.98 21.81
N ASP A 279 -5.50 51.30 22.04
CA ASP A 279 -6.59 50.53 21.46
C ASP A 279 -6.66 50.74 19.94
N VAL A 280 -6.23 49.73 19.19
CA VAL A 280 -6.11 49.79 17.74
C VAL A 280 -7.45 49.60 17.04
N THR A 281 -8.46 49.07 17.73
CA THR A 281 -9.77 48.71 17.14
C THR A 281 -10.58 49.92 16.69
N GLN A 282 -10.19 51.12 17.11
CA GLN A 282 -10.79 52.39 16.68
C GLN A 282 -9.98 53.11 15.60
N SER A 283 -8.77 52.63 15.28
CA SER A 283 -7.92 53.26 14.27
C SER A 283 -8.45 52.94 12.86
N PRO A 284 -8.73 53.96 12.01
CA PRO A 284 -9.25 53.74 10.67
C PRO A 284 -8.27 52.97 9.78
N ILE A 285 -6.97 53.16 9.97
CA ILE A 285 -5.93 52.46 9.20
C ILE A 285 -5.89 50.98 9.58
N PHE A 286 -5.99 50.68 10.87
CA PHE A 286 -6.07 49.30 11.33
C PHE A 286 -7.34 48.62 10.81
N LEU A 287 -8.50 49.28 10.94
CA LEU A 287 -9.76 48.76 10.45
C LEU A 287 -9.73 48.50 8.93
N ASN A 288 -9.20 49.42 8.13
CA ASN A 288 -9.08 49.22 6.69
C ASN A 288 -8.10 48.08 6.34
N THR A 289 -6.94 48.03 7.00
CA THR A 289 -5.93 46.98 6.79
C THR A 289 -6.47 45.61 7.16
N PHE A 290 -7.08 45.48 8.34
CA PHE A 290 -7.71 44.24 8.81
C PHE A 290 -8.88 43.85 7.92
N GLY A 291 -9.77 44.79 7.59
CA GLY A 291 -10.94 44.54 6.74
C GLY A 291 -10.56 44.08 5.33
N SER A 292 -9.54 44.70 4.73
CA SER A 292 -9.00 44.30 3.43
C SER A 292 -8.36 42.91 3.49
N TRP A 293 -7.55 42.64 4.51
CA TRP A 293 -6.96 41.31 4.71
C TRP A 293 -8.04 40.24 4.91
N PHE A 294 -9.03 40.50 5.77
CA PHE A 294 -10.15 39.60 6.03
C PHE A 294 -10.96 39.31 4.77
N TYR A 295 -11.26 40.35 3.97
CA TYR A 295 -12.07 40.22 2.75
C TYR A 295 -11.36 39.50 1.60
N TYR A 296 -10.06 39.74 1.41
CA TYR A 296 -9.27 39.15 0.32
C TYR A 296 -8.59 37.83 0.69
N THR A 297 -8.81 37.31 1.91
CA THR A 297 -8.36 35.98 2.28
C THR A 297 -9.10 34.93 1.44
N THR A 298 -8.39 33.91 0.97
CA THR A 298 -8.98 32.90 0.07
C THR A 298 -9.77 31.82 0.79
N ASP A 299 -9.32 31.44 1.99
CA ASP A 299 -9.93 30.39 2.82
C ASP A 299 -10.71 31.01 3.97
N ASP A 300 -11.79 30.36 4.42
CA ASP A 300 -12.58 30.87 5.54
C ASP A 300 -11.80 30.81 6.85
N ILE A 301 -11.92 31.85 7.68
CA ILE A 301 -11.33 31.89 9.02
C ILE A 301 -12.26 31.18 10.01
N VAL A 302 -11.73 30.20 10.74
CA VAL A 302 -12.48 29.44 11.76
C VAL A 302 -12.07 29.80 13.19
N TYR A 303 -10.89 30.38 13.35
CA TYR A 303 -10.40 30.86 14.65
C TYR A 303 -9.43 32.01 14.46
N LEU A 304 -9.58 33.03 15.29
CA LEU A 304 -8.78 34.23 15.26
C LEU A 304 -8.53 34.70 16.69
N ASP A 305 -7.27 34.82 17.06
CA ASP A 305 -6.82 35.41 18.31
C ASP A 305 -5.71 36.42 18.02
N MET A 306 -5.92 37.64 18.49
CA MET A 306 -5.01 38.76 18.24
C MET A 306 -4.51 39.32 19.56
N TYR A 307 -3.19 39.50 19.65
CA TYR A 307 -2.56 40.13 20.81
C TYR A 307 -3.21 41.48 21.12
N ASN A 308 -3.50 41.73 22.39
CA ASN A 308 -4.10 42.97 22.90
C ASN A 308 -5.54 43.30 22.40
N ILE A 309 -6.24 42.33 21.79
CA ILE A 309 -7.64 42.49 21.37
C ILE A 309 -8.48 41.39 22.04
N SER A 310 -9.36 41.79 22.98
CA SER A 310 -10.28 40.85 23.61
C SER A 310 -11.41 40.43 22.66
N ASN A 311 -12.01 39.26 22.88
CA ASN A 311 -13.16 38.78 22.11
C ASN A 311 -14.31 39.79 22.03
N THR A 312 -14.55 40.57 23.09
CA THR A 312 -15.56 41.64 23.09
C THR A 312 -15.23 42.77 22.13
N LYS A 313 -13.97 43.21 22.10
CA LYS A 313 -13.48 44.23 21.15
C LYS A 313 -13.47 43.70 19.72
N MET A 314 -13.08 42.44 19.54
CA MET A 314 -13.12 41.74 18.26
C MET A 314 -14.54 41.71 17.69
N ASN A 315 -15.53 41.32 18.50
CA ASN A 315 -16.94 41.28 18.07
C ASN A 315 -17.47 42.69 17.75
N ALA A 316 -17.11 43.70 18.55
CA ALA A 316 -17.46 45.09 18.27
C ALA A 316 -16.82 45.59 16.95
N MET A 317 -15.58 45.21 16.68
CA MET A 317 -14.87 45.50 15.45
C MET A 317 -15.55 44.83 14.24
N PHE A 318 -15.93 43.55 14.34
CA PHE A 318 -16.67 42.87 13.28
C PHE A 318 -18.02 43.54 12.97
N ASN A 319 -18.73 44.02 13.99
CA ASN A 319 -19.99 44.77 13.80
C ASN A 319 -19.78 46.14 13.16
N SER A 320 -18.55 46.68 13.17
CA SER A 320 -18.23 47.96 12.53
C SER A 320 -17.97 47.83 11.02
N PHE A 321 -17.67 46.62 10.54
CA PHE A 321 -17.43 46.39 9.13
C PHE A 321 -18.75 46.25 8.36
N SER A 322 -18.93 47.09 7.35
CA SER A 322 -19.95 46.90 6.32
C SER A 322 -19.26 46.45 5.04
N PHE A 323 -19.42 45.18 4.70
CA PHE A 323 -18.81 44.61 3.50
C PHE A 323 -19.73 44.86 2.28
N PRO A 324 -19.20 45.26 1.12
CA PRO A 324 -20.02 45.48 -0.07
C PRO A 324 -20.55 44.14 -0.61
N GLU A 325 -21.87 44.09 -0.85
CA GLU A 325 -22.61 43.02 -1.55
C GLU A 325 -22.70 41.63 -0.86
N THR A 326 -23.88 41.36 -0.32
CA THR A 326 -24.52 40.05 -0.02
C THR A 326 -23.61 38.80 0.12
N ASP A 327 -23.50 38.36 1.38
CA ASP A 327 -23.46 36.96 1.85
C ASP A 327 -22.16 36.15 1.90
N VAL A 328 -20.97 36.73 1.68
CA VAL A 328 -19.70 35.98 1.91
C VAL A 328 -19.08 36.30 3.27
N SER A 329 -18.97 37.56 3.66
CA SER A 329 -18.26 37.98 4.87
C SER A 329 -19.06 37.82 6.16
N THR A 330 -20.39 38.02 6.13
CA THR A 330 -21.28 37.74 7.28
C THR A 330 -21.36 36.25 7.60
N ALA A 331 -21.32 35.39 6.58
CA ALA A 331 -21.23 33.94 6.72
C ALA A 331 -19.86 33.50 7.28
N GLN A 332 -18.77 34.16 6.88
CA GLN A 332 -17.43 33.92 7.42
C GLN A 332 -17.30 34.32 8.90
N VAL A 333 -17.84 35.48 9.31
CA VAL A 333 -17.83 35.89 10.72
C VAL A 333 -18.64 34.90 11.59
N ALA A 334 -19.75 34.37 11.07
CA ALA A 334 -20.55 33.36 11.76
C ALA A 334 -19.84 31.99 11.90
N LYS A 335 -18.78 31.75 11.12
CA LYS A 335 -17.98 30.52 11.13
C LYS A 335 -16.84 30.55 12.15
N ILE A 336 -16.50 31.73 12.67
CA ILE A 336 -15.44 31.89 13.68
C ILE A 336 -15.91 31.34 15.03
N LEU A 337 -15.16 30.38 15.55
CA LEU A 337 -15.43 29.73 16.83
C LEU A 337 -14.67 30.43 17.98
N PRO A 338 -15.24 30.45 19.20
CA PRO A 338 -14.69 31.24 20.30
C PRO A 338 -13.44 30.65 20.95
N SER A 339 -13.16 29.37 20.72
CA SER A 339 -12.04 28.66 21.35
C SER A 339 -11.41 27.64 20.39
N GLN A 340 -10.11 27.40 20.58
CA GLN A 340 -9.36 26.38 19.83
C GLN A 340 -9.97 24.99 19.99
N SER A 341 -10.45 24.65 21.20
CA SER A 341 -11.10 23.37 21.48
C SER A 341 -12.38 23.17 20.68
N ALA A 342 -13.18 24.22 20.49
CA ALA A 342 -14.41 24.15 19.69
C ALA A 342 -14.09 23.87 18.21
N VAL A 343 -13.04 24.48 17.66
CA VAL A 343 -12.58 24.18 16.29
C VAL A 343 -12.09 22.74 16.20
N LEU A 344 -11.27 22.32 17.18
CA LEU A 344 -10.76 20.95 17.29
C LEU A 344 -11.82 19.94 17.70
N GLU A 345 -13.10 20.32 17.83
CA GLU A 345 -14.23 19.39 17.93
C GLU A 345 -14.88 19.17 16.56
N LEU A 346 -14.99 20.21 15.72
CA LEU A 346 -15.57 20.12 14.38
C LEU A 346 -14.58 19.68 13.29
N TYR A 347 -13.35 20.17 13.35
CA TYR A 347 -12.35 20.03 12.29
C TYR A 347 -11.20 19.10 12.66
N ARG A 348 -10.63 18.41 11.67
CA ARG A 348 -9.40 17.65 11.86
C ARG A 348 -8.19 18.57 11.74
N VAL A 349 -7.09 18.24 12.42
CA VAL A 349 -5.86 19.05 12.39
C VAL A 349 -5.29 19.20 10.98
N ASN A 350 -5.49 18.21 10.11
CA ASN A 350 -5.07 18.24 8.70
C ASN A 350 -6.05 18.96 7.76
N GLU A 351 -7.20 19.41 8.27
CA GLU A 351 -8.18 20.24 7.56
C GLU A 351 -8.05 21.72 7.96
N LEU A 352 -7.09 22.03 8.85
CA LEU A 352 -6.82 23.36 9.34
C LEU A 352 -5.44 23.81 8.92
N ARG A 353 -5.33 25.07 8.51
CA ARG A 353 -4.06 25.75 8.29
C ARG A 353 -3.93 26.88 9.28
N SER A 354 -2.81 26.96 10.00
CA SER A 354 -2.59 28.05 10.96
C SER A 354 -1.46 28.98 10.52
N ILE A 355 -1.65 30.27 10.74
CA ILE A 355 -0.62 31.28 10.67
C ILE A 355 -0.42 31.81 12.08
N THR A 356 0.83 31.91 12.51
CA THR A 356 1.19 32.45 13.82
C THR A 356 2.23 33.52 13.63
N SER A 357 1.92 34.70 14.12
CA SER A 357 2.84 35.83 14.17
C SER A 357 3.26 36.03 15.62
N THR A 358 4.57 36.20 15.82
CA THR A 358 5.18 36.36 17.14
C THR A 358 6.11 37.55 17.15
N GLY A 359 6.15 38.28 18.26
CA GLY A 359 7.04 39.43 18.43
C GLY A 359 6.28 40.67 18.86
N CYS A 360 6.80 41.40 19.83
CA CYS A 360 6.27 42.70 20.23
C CYS A 360 7.01 43.81 19.51
N PHE A 361 6.27 44.77 18.96
CA PHE A 361 6.80 45.92 18.24
C PHE A 361 6.24 47.20 18.87
N ASN A 362 7.05 48.24 18.98
CA ASN A 362 6.65 49.53 19.59
C ASN A 362 6.66 50.69 18.58
N ASN A 363 6.92 50.39 17.31
CA ASN A 363 7.17 51.40 16.27
C ASN A 363 5.90 52.00 15.66
N TRP A 364 4.73 51.40 15.88
CA TRP A 364 3.50 51.91 15.26
C TRP A 364 2.89 53.04 16.09
N ASN A 365 2.68 54.19 15.43
CA ASN A 365 2.17 55.42 16.04
C ASN A 365 0.69 55.68 15.70
N GLY A 366 0.03 54.75 15.01
CA GLY A 366 -1.38 54.85 14.61
C GLY A 366 -1.64 55.53 13.26
N SER A 367 -0.65 56.12 12.58
CA SER A 367 -0.84 56.90 11.34
C SER A 367 -0.34 56.24 10.06
N ASP A 368 0.73 55.44 10.12
CA ASP A 368 1.38 54.89 8.92
C ASP A 368 1.80 53.44 9.10
N LEU A 369 1.95 52.72 7.97
CA LEU A 369 2.52 51.37 7.94
C LEU A 369 4.02 51.43 8.24
N VAL A 370 4.50 50.59 9.17
CA VAL A 370 5.92 50.52 9.55
C VAL A 370 6.65 49.57 8.61
N VAL A 371 7.54 50.09 7.77
CA VAL A 371 8.28 49.29 6.77
C VAL A 371 9.38 48.42 7.40
N ASN A 372 9.91 48.81 8.57
CA ASN A 372 10.94 48.06 9.30
C ASN A 372 10.66 48.10 10.81
N PRO A 373 9.79 47.23 11.32
CA PRO A 373 9.44 47.20 12.74
C PRO A 373 10.61 46.64 13.56
N VAL A 374 10.92 47.26 14.70
CA VAL A 374 11.99 46.81 15.60
C VAL A 374 11.40 45.85 16.62
N LEU A 375 11.93 44.63 16.65
CA LEU A 375 11.52 43.61 17.61
C LEU A 375 11.99 43.99 19.01
N VAL A 376 11.04 44.09 19.96
CA VAL A 376 11.31 44.45 21.36
C VAL A 376 11.38 43.19 22.24
N SER A 377 10.43 42.27 22.07
CA SER A 377 10.39 40.99 22.79
C SER A 377 9.63 39.93 21.98
N THR A 378 9.65 38.66 22.41
CA THR A 378 8.96 37.55 21.73
C THR A 378 7.70 37.08 22.47
N SER A 379 7.19 37.87 23.42
CA SER A 379 6.06 37.49 24.27
C SER A 379 4.68 37.71 23.62
N CYS A 380 4.60 38.57 22.61
CA CYS A 380 3.36 38.84 21.88
C CYS A 380 3.15 37.75 20.83
N GLN A 381 1.92 37.25 20.73
CA GLN A 381 1.54 36.23 19.76
C GLN A 381 0.12 36.51 19.25
N SER A 382 -0.06 36.41 17.94
CA SER A 382 -1.37 36.36 17.30
C SER A 382 -1.47 35.08 16.48
N VAL A 383 -2.65 34.47 16.43
CA VAL A 383 -2.90 33.19 15.74
C VAL A 383 -4.18 33.29 14.93
N VAL A 384 -4.14 32.80 13.69
CA VAL A 384 -5.33 32.63 12.85
C VAL A 384 -5.34 31.24 12.23
N TRP A 385 -6.51 30.60 12.22
CA TRP A 385 -6.74 29.30 11.59
C TRP A 385 -7.74 29.42 10.45
N PHE A 386 -7.41 28.79 9.33
CA PHE A 386 -8.21 28.73 8.12
C PHE A 386 -8.77 27.33 7.90
N ASP A 387 -9.99 27.25 7.37
CA ASP A 387 -10.63 26.01 6.90
C ASP A 387 -10.10 25.64 5.51
N VAL A 388 -9.28 24.59 5.46
CA VAL A 388 -8.78 24.00 4.22
C VAL A 388 -9.34 22.60 3.99
N ALA A 389 -10.49 22.26 4.58
CA ALA A 389 -11.07 20.92 4.52
C ALA A 389 -11.33 20.47 3.07
N THR A 390 -11.76 21.37 2.20
CA THR A 390 -11.99 21.08 0.77
C THR A 390 -10.68 20.67 0.06
N SER A 391 -9.59 21.39 0.33
CA SER A 391 -8.27 21.08 -0.20
C SER A 391 -7.70 19.78 0.38
N ALA A 392 -7.89 19.56 1.68
CA ALA A 392 -7.50 18.32 2.36
C ALA A 392 -8.22 17.09 1.80
N LYS A 393 -9.54 17.19 1.56
CA LYS A 393 -10.34 16.14 0.92
C LYS A 393 -9.89 15.87 -0.52
N ALA A 394 -9.69 16.91 -1.32
CA ALA A 394 -9.17 16.77 -2.68
C ALA A 394 -7.80 16.08 -2.70
N THR A 395 -6.92 16.43 -1.75
CA THR A 395 -5.61 15.80 -1.59
C THR A 395 -5.72 14.31 -1.24
N ALA A 396 -6.66 13.94 -0.36
CA ALA A 396 -6.94 12.54 -0.02
C ALA A 396 -7.49 11.75 -1.23
N ILE A 397 -8.36 12.35 -2.04
CA ILE A 397 -8.87 11.73 -3.28
C ILE A 397 -7.72 11.50 -4.27
N THR A 398 -6.86 12.51 -4.48
CA THR A 398 -5.69 12.37 -5.35
C THR A 398 -4.72 11.30 -4.83
N SER A 399 -4.56 11.14 -3.51
CA SER A 399 -3.71 10.08 -2.95
C SER A 399 -4.29 8.68 -3.17
N ILE A 400 -5.62 8.51 -3.18
CA ILE A 400 -6.28 7.25 -3.56
C ILE A 400 -5.95 6.93 -5.03
N TYR A 401 -6.16 7.89 -5.94
CA TYR A 401 -5.87 7.69 -7.36
C TYR A 401 -4.40 7.36 -7.62
N ARG A 402 -3.49 8.06 -6.94
CA ARG A 402 -2.04 7.78 -7.02
C ARG A 402 -1.71 6.36 -6.56
N THR A 403 -2.32 5.91 -5.46
CA THR A 403 -2.12 4.57 -4.92
C THR A 403 -2.67 3.50 -5.87
N LEU A 404 -3.84 3.72 -6.46
CA LEU A 404 -4.43 2.84 -7.47
C LEU A 404 -3.57 2.74 -8.73
N PHE A 405 -3.05 3.88 -9.21
CA PHE A 405 -2.15 3.91 -10.36
C PHE A 405 -0.88 3.10 -10.10
N ILE A 406 -0.23 3.30 -8.96
CA ILE A 406 0.99 2.55 -8.59
C ILE A 406 0.68 1.05 -8.46
N LEU A 407 -0.45 0.69 -7.85
CA LEU A 407 -0.91 -0.69 -7.74
C LEU A 407 -1.12 -1.32 -9.13
N ALA A 408 -1.76 -0.60 -10.05
CA ALA A 408 -1.98 -1.08 -11.41
C ALA A 408 -0.66 -1.32 -12.15
N VAL A 409 0.27 -0.36 -12.09
CA VAL A 409 1.61 -0.47 -12.73
C VAL A 409 2.41 -1.63 -12.13
N LEU A 410 2.39 -1.81 -10.80
CA LEU A 410 3.09 -2.91 -10.15
C LEU A 410 2.50 -4.27 -10.52
N LEU A 411 1.18 -4.39 -10.59
CA LEU A 411 0.50 -5.62 -10.99
C LEU A 411 0.78 -5.96 -12.45
N THR A 412 0.64 -5.00 -13.37
CA THR A 412 0.89 -5.24 -14.81
C THR A 412 2.35 -5.55 -15.08
N SER A 413 3.29 -4.81 -14.45
CA SER A 413 4.72 -5.07 -14.57
C SER A 413 5.09 -6.45 -14.02
N SER A 414 4.58 -6.82 -12.84
CA SER A 414 4.84 -8.14 -12.26
C SER A 414 4.30 -9.27 -13.14
N LEU A 415 3.08 -9.13 -13.69
CA LEU A 415 2.48 -10.13 -14.56
C LEU A 415 3.21 -10.25 -15.89
N SER A 416 3.54 -9.12 -16.52
CA SER A 416 4.30 -9.08 -17.76
C SER A 416 5.68 -9.71 -17.57
N PHE A 417 6.37 -9.39 -16.48
CA PHE A 417 7.69 -9.96 -16.20
C PHE A 417 7.64 -11.48 -15.98
N VAL A 418 6.68 -11.98 -15.20
CA VAL A 418 6.50 -13.43 -14.99
C VAL A 418 6.20 -14.14 -16.30
N HIS A 419 5.34 -13.55 -17.14
CA HIS A 419 5.03 -14.11 -18.45
C HIS A 419 6.26 -14.19 -19.35
N VAL A 420 7.06 -13.12 -19.41
CA VAL A 420 8.31 -13.07 -20.20
C VAL A 420 9.33 -14.08 -19.68
N ALA A 421 9.55 -14.15 -18.36
CA ALA A 421 10.47 -15.12 -17.75
C ALA A 421 10.03 -16.56 -18.02
N ARG A 422 8.72 -16.83 -18.03
CA ARG A 422 8.17 -18.16 -18.32
C ARG A 422 8.43 -18.57 -19.76
N ILE A 423 8.21 -17.67 -20.72
CA ILE A 423 8.44 -17.96 -22.15
C ILE A 423 9.92 -18.12 -22.44
N ILE A 424 10.76 -17.21 -21.95
CA ILE A 424 12.18 -17.15 -22.34
C ILE A 424 13.01 -18.22 -21.62
N VAL A 425 12.76 -18.46 -20.33
CA VAL A 425 13.67 -19.26 -19.48
C VAL A 425 13.02 -20.55 -19.01
N LEU A 426 11.79 -20.51 -18.49
CA LEU A 426 11.21 -21.70 -17.84
C LEU A 426 10.75 -22.76 -18.85
N ASN A 427 9.98 -22.37 -19.87
CA ASN A 427 9.43 -23.32 -20.84
C ASN A 427 10.53 -24.10 -21.59
N PRO A 428 11.63 -23.49 -22.06
CA PRO A 428 12.71 -24.24 -22.73
C PRO A 428 13.42 -25.21 -21.77
N ILE A 429 13.67 -24.80 -20.52
CA ILE A 429 14.34 -25.68 -19.54
C ILE A 429 13.47 -26.88 -19.17
N GLU A 430 12.15 -26.70 -19.02
CA GLU A 430 11.22 -27.81 -18.76
C GLU A 430 11.23 -28.83 -19.90
N ARG A 431 11.27 -28.36 -21.15
CA ARG A 431 11.36 -29.22 -22.34
C ARG A 431 12.68 -29.96 -22.41
N MET A 432 13.80 -29.25 -22.24
CA MET A 432 15.14 -29.87 -22.20
C MET A 432 15.26 -30.91 -21.08
N MET A 433 14.69 -30.64 -19.90
CA MET A 433 14.72 -31.58 -18.79
C MET A 433 13.84 -32.80 -19.05
N ALA A 434 12.68 -32.61 -19.69
CA ALA A 434 11.82 -33.71 -20.11
C ALA A 434 12.50 -34.61 -21.15
N THR A 435 13.17 -34.03 -22.15
CA THR A 435 13.91 -34.81 -23.16
C THR A 435 15.08 -35.57 -22.53
N VAL A 436 15.89 -34.92 -21.70
CA VAL A 436 17.02 -35.58 -20.98
C VAL A 436 16.53 -36.73 -20.10
N LYS A 437 15.40 -36.56 -19.39
CA LYS A 437 14.82 -37.63 -18.57
C LYS A 437 14.34 -38.80 -19.41
N GLN A 438 13.70 -38.55 -20.55
CA GLN A 438 13.28 -39.59 -21.49
C GLN A 438 14.47 -40.34 -22.10
N LEU A 439 15.54 -39.63 -22.46
CA LEU A 439 16.80 -40.22 -22.93
C LEU A 439 17.43 -41.14 -21.88
N ALA A 440 17.36 -40.75 -20.60
CA ALA A 440 17.86 -41.59 -19.50
C ALA A 440 17.00 -42.85 -19.26
N GLU A 441 15.69 -42.77 -19.46
CA GLU A 441 14.76 -43.89 -19.24
C GLU A 441 14.63 -44.82 -20.45
N SER A 442 14.83 -44.34 -21.67
CA SER A 442 14.72 -45.13 -22.91
C SER A 442 15.59 -44.55 -24.04
N PRO A 443 16.86 -45.01 -24.19
CA PRO A 443 17.81 -44.46 -25.16
C PRO A 443 17.46 -44.73 -26.64
N LEU A 444 16.45 -45.56 -26.93
CA LEU A 444 15.95 -45.85 -28.28
C LEU A 444 14.48 -45.41 -28.49
N GLY A 445 13.89 -44.69 -27.53
CA GLY A 445 12.51 -44.21 -27.65
C GLY A 445 12.37 -43.16 -28.75
N LYS A 446 11.35 -43.29 -29.60
CA LYS A 446 11.02 -42.29 -30.62
C LYS A 446 10.60 -41.00 -29.90
N HIS A 447 11.44 -39.96 -29.97
CA HIS A 447 11.25 -38.70 -29.24
C HIS A 447 9.91 -38.06 -29.61
N LEU A 448 9.24 -37.41 -28.64
CA LEU A 448 8.11 -36.54 -28.93
C LEU A 448 8.64 -35.39 -29.80
N SER A 449 8.10 -35.24 -31.01
CA SER A 449 8.50 -34.19 -31.94
C SER A 449 8.35 -32.82 -31.28
N ILE A 450 9.49 -32.16 -31.09
CA ILE A 450 9.58 -30.80 -30.57
C ILE A 450 8.80 -29.88 -31.52
N ASP A 451 8.05 -28.93 -30.95
CA ASP A 451 7.34 -27.92 -31.72
C ASP A 451 8.37 -27.00 -32.42
N LYS A 452 8.70 -27.35 -33.68
CA LYS A 452 9.79 -26.74 -34.46
C LYS A 452 9.62 -25.23 -34.63
N ASP A 453 8.39 -24.75 -34.58
CA ASP A 453 8.06 -23.32 -34.71
C ASP A 453 8.54 -22.53 -33.49
N GLN A 454 8.38 -23.07 -32.28
CA GLN A 454 8.88 -22.44 -31.05
C GLN A 454 10.40 -22.52 -30.93
N GLN A 455 11.00 -23.61 -31.42
CA GLN A 455 12.44 -23.80 -31.43
C GLN A 455 13.13 -22.83 -32.41
N ARG A 456 12.54 -22.65 -33.61
CA ARG A 456 12.98 -21.64 -34.58
C ARG A 456 12.85 -20.22 -34.04
N PHE A 457 11.71 -19.87 -33.44
CA PHE A 457 11.50 -18.56 -32.85
C PHE A 457 12.53 -18.23 -31.75
N ALA A 458 12.87 -19.21 -30.90
CA ALA A 458 13.87 -19.03 -29.85
C ALA A 458 15.30 -18.95 -30.42
N GLN A 459 15.57 -19.66 -31.52
CA GLN A 459 16.86 -19.61 -32.23
C GLN A 459 17.05 -18.28 -32.98
N ASP A 460 15.99 -17.75 -33.60
CA ASP A 460 15.97 -16.43 -34.25
C ASP A 460 16.18 -15.29 -33.24
N GLN A 461 15.73 -15.47 -31.99
CA GLN A 461 15.98 -14.54 -30.90
C GLN A 461 17.35 -14.72 -30.22
N GLY A 462 18.16 -15.68 -30.67
CA GLY A 462 19.54 -15.86 -30.21
C GLY A 462 19.68 -16.46 -28.81
N PHE A 463 18.68 -17.19 -28.31
CA PHE A 463 18.79 -17.81 -26.99
C PHE A 463 19.73 -19.02 -26.99
N GLU A 464 20.74 -19.00 -26.13
CA GLU A 464 21.72 -20.09 -25.97
C GLU A 464 21.05 -21.44 -25.62
N THR A 465 19.94 -21.39 -24.87
CA THR A 465 19.15 -22.57 -24.49
C THR A 465 18.50 -23.25 -25.68
N ALA A 466 18.07 -22.50 -26.70
CA ALA A 466 17.47 -23.06 -27.91
C ALA A 466 18.52 -23.80 -28.78
N VAL A 467 19.77 -23.35 -28.76
CA VAL A 467 20.90 -24.03 -29.43
C VAL A 467 21.21 -25.35 -28.74
N LEU A 468 21.20 -25.37 -27.40
CA LEU A 468 21.38 -26.60 -26.61
C LEU A 468 20.21 -27.59 -26.81
N GLU A 469 18.97 -27.10 -26.89
CA GLU A 469 17.80 -27.94 -27.16
C GLU A 469 17.87 -28.55 -28.58
N ALA A 470 18.29 -27.78 -29.59
CA ALA A 470 18.45 -28.26 -30.95
C ALA A 470 19.63 -29.22 -31.15
N THR A 471 20.65 -29.15 -30.28
CA THR A 471 21.75 -30.13 -30.30
C THR A 471 21.39 -31.42 -29.59
N LEU A 472 20.62 -31.35 -28.50
CA LEU A 472 20.07 -32.55 -27.84
C LEU A 472 19.10 -33.33 -28.72
N ASP A 473 18.30 -32.66 -29.55
CA ASP A 473 17.36 -33.33 -30.48
C ASP A 473 18.08 -34.11 -31.61
N LYS A 474 19.35 -33.80 -31.87
CA LYS A 474 20.16 -34.46 -32.91
C LYS A 474 20.91 -35.69 -32.42
N ILE A 475 21.02 -35.88 -31.10
CA ILE A 475 21.71 -37.00 -30.43
C ILE A 475 20.67 -38.06 -30.12
#